data_AF-A0A5J6SR71-F1
#
_entry.id   AF-A0A5J6SR71-F1
#
_cell.length_a   1.000
_cell.length_b   1.000
_cell.length_c   1.000
_cell.angle_alpha   90.00
_cell.angle_beta   90.00
_cell.angle_gamma   90.00
#
_symmetry.space_group_name_H-M   'P 1'
#
loop_
_entity.id
_entity.type
_entity.pdbx_description
1 polymer ?
#
loop_
_entity_poly.entity_id
_entity_poly.type
_entity_poly.pdbx_seq_one_letter_code
_entity_poly.pdbx_strand_id
1 'polypeptide(L)'
;MLTATTLSEEGLSIQYDFLEMYLNMLTEQPDYGIIFKDERTYTIETPKYIVRVAILDSSDYCFYTINKKTEQLGNYSRALGYNAFCNKLEKFI
;
A
#
# COMPACT_ATOMS: atom_id res chain seq x y z
N MET A 1 -1.22 29.85 11.08
CA MET A 1 -2.12 28.67 11.14
C MET A 1 -1.93 27.93 9.82
N LEU A 2 -1.20 26.80 9.81
CA LEU A 2 -0.98 26.01 8.59
C LEU A 2 -2.25 25.20 8.35
N THR A 3 -3.09 25.65 7.43
CA THR A 3 -4.20 24.84 6.92
C THR A 3 -3.60 23.70 6.12
N ALA A 4 -3.72 22.48 6.65
CA ALA A 4 -3.47 21.27 5.86
C ALA A 4 -4.39 21.33 4.64
N THR A 5 -3.81 21.53 3.46
CA THR A 5 -4.54 21.51 2.20
C THR A 5 -5.00 20.08 1.99
N THR A 6 -6.28 19.81 2.23
CA THR A 6 -6.92 18.58 1.76
C THR A 6 -6.73 18.54 0.25
N LEU A 7 -6.06 17.50 -0.26
CA LEU A 7 -5.94 17.30 -1.70
C LEU A 7 -7.35 17.17 -2.29
N SER A 8 -7.57 17.76 -3.48
CA SER A 8 -8.82 17.56 -4.22
C SER A 8 -8.99 16.07 -4.52
N GLU A 9 -10.24 15.61 -4.65
CA GLU A 9 -10.56 14.21 -4.95
C GLU A 9 -9.81 13.70 -6.21
N GLU A 10 -9.58 14.59 -7.17
CA GLU A 10 -8.77 14.32 -8.37
C GLU A 10 -7.31 13.96 -8.06
N GLY A 11 -6.69 14.64 -7.08
CA GLY A 11 -5.30 14.37 -6.70
C GLY A 11 -5.11 13.06 -5.95
N LEU A 12 -6.10 12.67 -5.14
CA LEU A 12 -6.13 11.34 -4.54
C LEU A 12 -6.32 10.26 -5.60
N SER A 13 -7.23 10.46 -6.56
CA SER A 13 -7.46 9.51 -7.67
C SER A 13 -6.18 9.17 -8.42
N ILE A 14 -5.37 10.18 -8.77
CA ILE A 14 -4.09 9.97 -9.48
C ILE A 14 -3.14 9.10 -8.64
N GLN A 15 -3.07 9.31 -7.32
CA GLN A 15 -2.22 8.52 -6.44
C GLN A 15 -2.67 7.06 -6.34
N TYR A 16 -3.99 6.83 -6.34
CA TYR A 16 -4.57 5.49 -6.40
C TYR A 16 -4.21 4.80 -7.72
N ASP A 17 -4.30 5.50 -8.86
CA ASP A 17 -3.97 4.94 -10.17
C ASP A 17 -2.50 4.51 -10.26
N PHE A 18 -1.57 5.35 -9.76
CA PHE A 18 -0.14 4.99 -9.70
C PHE A 18 0.12 3.78 -8.80
N LEU A 19 -0.52 3.74 -7.63
CA LEU A 19 -0.39 2.61 -6.72
C LEU A 19 -0.93 1.33 -7.34
N GLU A 20 -2.12 1.38 -7.96
CA GLU A 20 -2.75 0.24 -8.59
C GLU A 20 -1.92 -0.32 -9.73
N MET A 21 -1.34 0.53 -10.58
CA MET A 21 -0.43 0.11 -11.64
C MET A 21 0.79 -0.64 -11.08
N TYR A 22 1.41 -0.12 -10.03
CA TYR A 22 2.56 -0.76 -9.39
C TYR A 22 2.21 -2.11 -8.75
N LEU A 23 1.10 -2.15 -8.03
CA LEU A 23 0.64 -3.39 -7.41
C LEU A 23 0.32 -4.45 -8.47
N ASN A 24 -0.35 -4.08 -9.55
CA ASN A 24 -0.64 -4.99 -10.66
C ASN A 24 0.65 -5.56 -11.30
N MET A 25 1.69 -4.73 -11.47
CA MET A 25 3.01 -5.21 -11.93
C MET A 25 3.64 -6.23 -10.97
N LEU A 26 3.41 -6.09 -9.66
CA LEU A 26 3.91 -7.07 -8.70
C LEU A 26 3.18 -8.41 -8.85
N THR A 27 1.87 -8.43 -9.05
CA THR A 27 1.12 -9.71 -9.21
C THR A 27 1.44 -10.51 -10.47
N GLU A 28 2.18 -9.94 -11.43
CA GLU A 28 2.67 -10.69 -12.58
C GLU A 28 3.84 -11.63 -12.21
N GLN A 29 4.44 -11.46 -11.02
CA GLN A 29 5.49 -12.38 -10.56
C GLN A 29 4.87 -13.62 -9.88
N PRO A 30 5.45 -14.81 -10.11
CA PRO A 30 4.85 -16.09 -9.70
C PRO A 30 4.67 -16.28 -8.18
N ASP A 31 5.36 -15.48 -7.36
CA ASP A 31 5.35 -15.59 -5.90
C ASP A 31 4.36 -14.63 -5.22
N TYR A 32 3.71 -13.73 -5.96
CA TYR A 32 2.76 -12.75 -5.41
C TYR A 32 1.30 -13.12 -5.72
N GLY A 33 0.52 -13.29 -4.66
CA GLY A 33 -0.88 -13.65 -4.70
C GLY A 33 -1.83 -12.45 -4.71
N ILE A 34 -2.94 -12.68 -5.41
CA ILE A 34 -4.22 -11.94 -5.51
C ILE A 34 -4.26 -10.59 -4.81
N ILE A 35 -4.46 -9.53 -5.61
CA ILE A 35 -4.82 -8.22 -5.11
C ILE A 35 -6.32 -8.16 -4.86
N PHE A 36 -6.70 -7.92 -3.60
CA PHE A 36 -8.05 -7.49 -3.26
C PHE A 36 -8.08 -5.99 -3.02
N LYS A 37 -8.90 -5.28 -3.78
CA LYS A 37 -9.22 -3.87 -3.58
C LYS A 37 -10.54 -3.77 -2.82
N ASP A 38 -10.52 -3.13 -1.67
CA ASP A 38 -11.72 -2.81 -0.89
C ASP A 38 -11.71 -1.33 -0.52
N GLU A 39 -12.71 -0.59 -1.02
CA GLU A 39 -12.89 0.86 -0.95
C GLU A 39 -11.64 1.70 -1.35
N ARG A 40 -10.62 1.69 -0.50
CA ARG A 40 -9.37 2.47 -0.56
C ARG A 40 -8.13 1.70 -0.08
N THR A 41 -8.27 0.40 0.12
CA THR A 41 -7.23 -0.49 0.63
C THR A 41 -6.94 -1.59 -0.39
N TYR A 42 -5.66 -1.91 -0.57
CA TYR A 42 -5.19 -3.04 -1.36
C TYR A 42 -4.63 -4.11 -0.45
N THR A 43 -4.82 -5.37 -0.81
CA THR A 43 -4.29 -6.52 -0.08
C THR A 43 -3.40 -7.31 -1.01
N ILE A 44 -2.16 -7.55 -0.61
CA ILE A 44 -1.19 -8.32 -1.38
C ILE A 44 -0.86 -9.56 -0.57
N GLU A 45 -0.93 -10.73 -1.19
CA GLU A 45 -0.49 -11.95 -0.56
C GLU A 45 0.93 -12.31 -1.02
N THR A 46 1.80 -12.60 -0.06
CA THR A 46 3.15 -13.13 -0.32
C THR A 46 3.26 -14.51 0.33
N PRO A 47 4.34 -15.27 0.11
CA PRO A 47 4.51 -16.56 0.79
C PRO A 47 4.58 -16.42 2.32
N LYS A 48 5.10 -15.29 2.82
CA LYS A 48 5.34 -15.07 4.26
C LYS A 48 4.30 -14.18 4.94
N TYR A 49 3.74 -13.21 4.21
CA TYR A 49 2.90 -12.15 4.77
C TYR A 49 1.62 -11.94 3.95
N ILE A 50 0.60 -11.43 4.62
CA ILE A 50 -0.47 -10.64 4.00
C ILE A 50 -0.09 -9.17 4.21
N VAL A 51 0.01 -8.40 3.13
CA VAL A 51 0.36 -6.98 3.19
C VAL A 51 -0.88 -6.17 2.86
N ARG A 52 -1.25 -5.24 3.73
CA ARG A 52 -2.40 -4.36 3.56
C ARG A 52 -1.88 -2.95 3.32
N VAL A 53 -2.26 -2.36 2.20
CA VAL A 53 -1.80 -1.06 1.73
C VAL A 53 -2.99 -0.11 1.64
N ALA A 54 -2.83 1.13 2.09
CA ALA A 54 -3.85 2.16 1.91
C ALA A 54 -3.20 3.51 1.62
N ILE A 55 -3.99 4.42 1.05
CA ILE A 55 -3.64 5.84 0.96
C ILE A 55 -4.55 6.57 1.94
N LEU A 56 -3.96 7.34 2.86
CA LEU A 56 -4.70 8.13 3.84
C LEU A 56 -5.25 9.40 3.20
N ASP A 57 -6.25 10.04 3.82
CA ASP A 57 -6.78 11.33 3.35
C ASP A 57 -5.73 12.45 3.38
N SER A 58 -4.65 12.27 4.14
CA SER A 58 -3.47 13.15 4.11
C SER A 58 -2.55 12.92 2.90
N SER A 59 -2.91 11.99 2.01
CA SER A 59 -2.12 11.55 0.85
C SER A 59 -0.83 10.81 1.19
N ASP A 60 -0.74 10.29 2.41
CA ASP A 60 0.34 9.39 2.79
C ASP A 60 0.00 7.96 2.34
N TYR A 61 0.96 7.31 1.70
CA TYR A 61 0.91 5.88 1.48
C TYR A 61 1.28 5.16 2.77
N CYS A 62 0.49 4.17 3.16
CA CYS A 62 0.75 3.35 4.33
C CYS A 62 0.58 1.88 4.03
N PHE A 63 1.31 1.04 4.78
CA PHE A 63 1.07 -0.39 4.78
C PHE A 63 1.32 -0.99 6.16
N TYR A 64 0.70 -2.14 6.39
CA TYR A 64 1.10 -3.05 7.45
C TYR A 64 1.15 -4.49 6.95
N THR A 65 1.90 -5.33 7.68
CA THR A 65 1.98 -6.76 7.37
C THR A 65 1.28 -7.60 8.43
N ILE A 66 0.79 -8.77 8.03
CA ILE A 66 0.31 -9.83 8.92
C ILE A 66 1.13 -11.06 8.58
N ASN A 67 1.81 -11.64 9.56
CA ASN A 67 2.58 -12.86 9.34
C ASN A 67 1.65 -14.06 9.19
N LYS A 68 1.72 -14.79 8.08
CA LYS A 68 0.83 -15.92 7.81
C LYS A 68 1.03 -17.09 8.78
N LYS A 69 2.23 -17.24 9.35
CA LYS A 69 2.55 -18.33 10.30
C LYS A 69 2.05 -18.04 11.72
N THR A 70 2.17 -16.78 12.17
CA THR A 70 1.86 -16.41 13.56
C THR A 70 0.54 -15.67 13.70
N GLU A 71 -0.07 -15.27 12.58
CA GLU A 71 -1.27 -14.42 12.52
C GLU A 71 -1.13 -13.06 13.23
N GLN A 72 0.11 -12.70 13.59
CA GLN A 72 0.37 -11.45 14.29
C GLN A 72 0.49 -10.30 13.31
N LEU A 73 -0.15 -9.18 13.67
CA LEU A 73 0.06 -7.89 13.02
C LEU A 73 1.51 -7.45 13.26
N GLY A 74 2.18 -7.12 12.17
CA GLY A 74 3.61 -6.83 12.12
C GLY A 74 3.91 -5.37 11.84
N ASN A 75 4.91 -5.15 10.99
CA ASN A 75 5.47 -3.84 10.72
C ASN A 75 4.41 -2.91 10.13
N TYR A 76 4.32 -1.70 10.68
CA TYR A 76 3.58 -0.59 10.11
C TYR A 76 4.55 0.42 9.49
N SER A 77 4.22 0.92 8.32
CA SER A 77 4.98 1.95 7.63
C SER A 77 4.06 2.98 7.00
N ARG A 78 4.51 4.24 7.05
CA ARG A 78 3.85 5.40 6.44
C ARG A 78 4.90 6.23 5.71
N ALA A 79 4.54 6.77 4.55
CA ALA A 79 5.40 7.64 3.74
C ALA A 79 4.57 8.61 2.90
N LEU A 80 4.99 9.88 2.87
CA LEU A 80 4.38 10.97 2.09
C LEU A 80 4.70 10.90 0.59
N GLY A 81 5.63 10.06 0.16
CA GLY A 81 6.07 9.97 -1.22
C GLY A 81 6.05 8.54 -1.74
N TYR A 82 5.52 8.36 -2.95
CA TYR A 82 5.40 7.08 -3.64
C TYR A 82 6.72 6.29 -3.67
N ASN A 83 7.82 6.91 -4.10
CA ASN A 83 9.13 6.24 -4.15
C ASN A 83 9.62 5.76 -2.77
N ALA A 84 9.41 6.59 -1.74
CA ALA A 84 9.78 6.23 -0.37
C ALA A 84 8.90 5.10 0.18
N PHE A 85 7.64 5.03 -0.25
CA PHE A 85 6.74 3.94 0.05
C PHE A 85 7.17 2.64 -0.62
N CYS A 86 7.39 2.63 -1.94
CA CYS A 86 7.83 1.45 -2.69
C CYS A 86 9.10 0.83 -2.10
N ASN A 87 10.13 1.65 -1.84
CA ASN A 87 11.39 1.18 -1.23
C ASN A 87 11.21 0.50 0.14
N LYS A 88 10.16 0.87 0.89
CA LYS A 88 9.85 0.22 2.17
C LYS A 88 9.01 -1.03 1.97
N LEU A 89 8.09 -1.01 1.01
CA LEU A 89 7.21 -2.14 0.69
C LEU A 89 8.03 -3.32 0.13
N GLU A 90 8.98 -3.06 -0.77
CA GLU A 90 9.94 -4.01 -1.39
C GLU A 90 10.73 -4.89 -0.41
N LYS A 91 10.70 -4.59 0.89
CA LYS A 91 11.33 -5.43 1.92
C LYS A 91 10.43 -6.56 2.42
N PHE A 92 9.15 -6.51 2.09
CA PHE A 92 8.10 -7.38 2.61
C PHE A 92 7.33 -8.15 1.52
N ILE A 93 7.39 -7.63 0.30
CA ILE A 93 7.10 -8.32 -0.96
C ILE A 93 8.43 -8.84 -1.48
#